data_AF-A0A949MCN5-F1
#
_entry.id   AF-A0A949MCN5-F1
#
_cell.length_a   1.000
_cell.length_b   1.000
_cell.length_c   1.000
_cell.angle_alpha   90.00
_cell.angle_beta   90.00
_cell.angle_gamma   90.00
#
_symmetry.space_group_name_H-M   'P 1'
#
loop_
_entity.id
_entity.type
_entity.pdbx_description
1 polymer ?
#
loop_
_entity_poly.entity_id
_entity_poly.type
_entity_poly.pdbx_seq_one_letter_code
_entity_poly.pdbx_strand_id
1 'polypeptide(L)'
;GIAQPESFEQSLRNLGAELVYSKRFADHHRFSQQEVINVINRGKKRQAQTIITTQKDAVRFPKIDRRDLPIFFMRVEIQIVSGANDFQDCVRKICFK
;
A
#
# COMPACT_ATOMS: atom_id res chain seq x y z
N GLY A 1 -5.40 6.35 3.19
CA GLY A 1 -4.32 5.93 4.08
C GLY A 1 -4.71 4.67 4.82
N ILE A 2 -3.88 4.30 5.80
CA ILE A 2 -4.07 3.16 6.71
C ILE A 2 -4.06 3.64 8.17
N ALA A 3 -4.63 2.84 9.07
CA ALA A 3 -4.78 3.21 10.48
C ALA A 3 -3.45 3.39 11.23
N GLN A 4 -2.41 2.61 10.87
CA GLN A 4 -1.10 2.66 11.51
C GLN A 4 0.02 2.88 10.47
N PRO A 5 0.23 4.14 10.02
CA PRO A 5 1.22 4.46 8.99
C PRO A 5 2.66 4.12 9.39
N GLU A 6 2.99 4.18 10.68
CA GLU A 6 4.32 3.87 11.21
C GLU A 6 4.73 2.43 10.93
N SER A 7 3.80 1.47 11.06
CA SER A 7 4.06 0.06 10.80
C SER A 7 4.41 -0.20 9.33
N PHE A 8 3.73 0.50 8.42
CA PHE A 8 4.04 0.44 6.99
C PHE A 8 5.39 1.07 6.66
N GLU A 9 5.68 2.26 7.20
CA GLU A 9 6.97 2.92 7.02
C GLU A 9 8.13 2.05 7.56
N GLN A 10 7.94 1.42 8.72
CA GLN A 10 8.92 0.50 9.30
C GLN A 10 9.11 -0.75 8.44
N SER A 11 8.04 -1.30 7.90
CA SER A 11 8.11 -2.47 7.00
C SER A 11 8.96 -2.16 5.76
N LEU A 12 8.80 -0.97 5.18
CA LEU A 12 9.64 -0.53 4.05
C LEU A 12 11.12 -0.42 4.44
N ARG A 13 11.43 0.16 5.62
CA ARG A 13 12.80 0.24 6.13
C ARG A 13 13.41 -1.15 6.34
N ASN A 14 12.64 -2.08 6.90
CA ASN A 14 13.08 -3.46 7.14
C ASN A 14 13.38 -4.21 5.83
N LEU A 15 12.72 -3.84 4.73
CA LEU A 15 13.00 -4.35 3.38
C LEU A 15 14.18 -3.62 2.69
N GLY A 16 14.87 -2.72 3.39
CA GLY A 16 16.04 -1.99 2.89
C GLY A 16 15.73 -0.68 2.17
N ALA A 17 14.49 -0.18 2.22
CA ALA A 17 14.15 1.09 1.59
C ALA A 17 14.63 2.30 2.42
N GLU A 18 15.20 3.29 1.74
CA GLU A 18 15.44 4.62 2.30
C GLU A 18 14.22 5.52 2.07
N LEU A 19 13.55 5.94 3.14
CA LEU A 19 12.41 6.86 3.04
C LEU A 19 12.90 8.31 2.96
N VAL A 20 12.97 8.84 1.74
CA VAL A 20 13.32 10.25 1.48
C VAL A 20 12.15 11.22 1.64
N TYR A 21 10.90 10.72 1.57
CA TYR A 21 9.68 11.51 1.72
C TYR A 21 8.52 10.62 2.16
N SER A 22 7.75 11.06 3.15
CA SER A 22 6.49 10.43 3.53
C SER A 22 5.34 11.44 3.50
N LYS A 23 4.18 10.98 3.02
CA LYS A 23 2.92 11.73 3.07
C LYS A 23 1.83 10.82 3.60
N ARG A 24 1.29 11.19 4.75
CA ARG A 24 0.20 10.46 5.41
C ARG A 24 -1.15 11.06 5.00
N PHE A 25 -2.14 10.20 4.87
CA PHE A 25 -3.52 10.52 4.55
C PHE A 25 -4.44 9.79 5.53
N ALA A 26 -5.60 10.37 5.82
CA ALA A 26 -6.60 9.74 6.67
C ALA A 26 -7.01 8.35 6.13
N ASP A 27 -7.53 7.49 7.01
CA ASP A 27 -8.13 6.25 6.54
C ASP A 27 -9.31 6.58 5.62
N HIS A 28 -9.53 5.74 4.60
CA HIS A 28 -10.55 5.95 3.57
C HIS A 28 -10.45 7.23 2.73
N HIS A 29 -9.30 7.93 2.78
CA HIS A 29 -9.06 9.10 1.93
C HIS A 29 -9.34 8.83 0.44
N ARG A 30 -10.10 9.73 -0.19
CA ARG A 30 -10.32 9.76 -1.64
C ARG A 30 -9.22 10.61 -2.27
N PHE A 31 -8.35 9.98 -3.05
CA PHE A 31 -7.21 10.66 -3.67
C PHE A 31 -7.66 11.47 -4.90
N SER A 32 -7.31 12.75 -4.92
CA SER A 32 -7.40 13.57 -6.13
C SER A 32 -6.16 13.38 -7.02
N GLN A 33 -6.29 13.65 -8.32
CA GLN A 33 -5.15 13.59 -9.24
C GLN A 33 -4.04 14.56 -8.82
N GLN A 34 -4.43 15.78 -8.40
CA GLN A 34 -3.48 16.81 -7.99
C GLN A 34 -2.66 16.39 -6.76
N GLU A 35 -3.25 15.69 -5.79
CA GLU A 35 -2.51 15.17 -4.64
C GLU A 35 -1.44 14.16 -5.05
N VAL A 36 -1.78 13.24 -5.95
CA VAL A 36 -0.80 12.24 -6.45
C VAL A 36 0.31 12.94 -7.23
N ILE A 37 -0.03 13.90 -8.10
CA ILE A 37 0.94 14.73 -8.83
C ILE A 37 1.86 15.50 -7.87
N ASN A 38 1.31 16.05 -6.78
CA ASN A 38 2.09 16.75 -5.76
C ASN A 38 3.07 15.80 -5.05
N VAL A 39 2.67 14.56 -4.78
CA VAL A 39 3.56 13.52 -4.23
C VAL A 39 4.67 13.18 -5.22
N ILE A 40 4.36 13.00 -6.51
CA ILE A 40 5.35 12.77 -7.58
C ILE A 40 6.37 13.92 -7.61
N ASN A 41 5.91 15.17 -7.67
CA ASN A 41 6.79 16.34 -7.70
C ASN A 41 7.71 16.40 -6.47
N ARG A 42 7.17 16.16 -5.28
CA ARG A 42 7.94 16.19 -4.02
C ARG A 42 8.93 15.03 -3.92
N GLY A 43 8.58 13.86 -4.44
CA GLY A 43 9.46 12.70 -4.55
C GLY A 43 10.64 12.97 -5.48
N LYS A 44 10.37 13.46 -6.70
CA LYS A 44 11.41 13.83 -7.67
C LYS A 44 12.37 14.90 -7.14
N LYS A 45 11.84 15.94 -6.48
CA LYS A 45 12.68 16.98 -5.86
C LYS A 45 13.65 16.43 -4.82
N ARG A 46 13.31 15.29 -4.22
CA ARG A 46 14.12 14.56 -3.22
C ARG A 46 14.83 13.34 -3.79
N GLN A 47 14.88 13.24 -5.12
CA GLN A 47 15.56 12.15 -5.83
C GLN A 47 15.04 10.76 -5.45
N ALA A 48 13.75 10.66 -5.11
CA ALA A 48 13.12 9.35 -4.91
C ALA A 48 13.20 8.53 -6.20
N GLN A 49 13.51 7.24 -6.07
CA GLN A 49 13.53 6.30 -7.20
C GLN A 49 12.13 5.75 -7.51
N THR A 50 11.26 5.66 -6.49
CA THR A 50 9.90 5.15 -6.62
C THR A 50 9.00 5.73 -5.52
N ILE A 51 7.69 5.70 -5.76
CA ILE A 51 6.67 5.88 -4.73
C ILE A 51 6.14 4.51 -4.36
N ILE A 52 6.04 4.21 -3.06
CA ILE A 52 5.37 3.02 -2.55
C ILE A 52 4.14 3.45 -1.74
N THR A 53 3.01 2.80 -2.00
CA THR A 53 1.77 2.94 -1.23
C THR A 53 1.25 1.58 -0.78
N THR A 54 0.12 1.54 -0.09
CA THR A 54 -0.55 0.26 0.26
C THR A 54 -1.45 -0.21 -0.89
N GLN A 55 -1.66 -1.52 -1.02
CA GLN A 55 -2.63 -2.06 -2.00
C GLN A 55 -4.03 -1.42 -1.83
N LYS A 56 -4.47 -1.22 -0.59
CA LYS A 56 -5.75 -0.57 -0.25
C LYS A 56 -5.83 0.87 -0.74
N ASP A 57 -4.74 1.63 -0.69
CA ASP A 57 -4.72 3.00 -1.21
C ASP A 57 -4.63 3.02 -2.73
N ALA A 58 -3.85 2.12 -3.33
CA ALA A 58 -3.68 2.03 -4.79
C ALA A 58 -5.02 1.81 -5.52
N VAL A 59 -5.95 1.01 -4.98
CA VAL A 59 -7.28 0.81 -5.59
C VAL A 59 -8.15 2.08 -5.59
N ARG A 60 -7.79 3.09 -4.80
CA ARG A 60 -8.47 4.39 -4.72
C ARG A 60 -7.75 5.49 -5.49
N PHE A 61 -6.61 5.20 -6.12
CA PHE A 61 -5.90 6.19 -6.91
C PHE A 61 -6.72 6.51 -8.16
N PRO A 62 -6.84 7.80 -8.53
CA PRO A 62 -7.40 8.16 -9.82
C PRO A 62 -6.48 7.67 -10.93
N LYS A 63 -6.96 7.66 -12.18
CA LYS A 63 -6.07 7.48 -13.33
C LYS A 63 -5.02 8.60 -13.34
N ILE A 64 -3.75 8.21 -13.49
CA ILE A 64 -2.60 9.12 -13.57
C ILE A 64 -1.83 8.76 -14.83
N ASP A 65 -1.78 9.70 -15.78
CA ASP A 65 -1.04 9.49 -17.05
C ASP A 65 0.46 9.76 -16.91
N ARG A 66 0.85 10.42 -15.82
CA ARG A 66 2.23 10.78 -15.51
C ARG A 66 3.03 9.57 -15.03
N ARG A 67 4.16 9.28 -15.68
CA ARG A 67 4.98 8.06 -15.46
C ARG A 67 6.47 8.33 -15.16
N ASP A 68 6.84 9.56 -14.84
CA ASP A 68 8.23 9.96 -14.61
C ASP A 68 8.80 9.55 -13.23
N LEU A 69 7.96 8.99 -12.35
CA LEU A 69 8.36 8.33 -11.12
C LEU A 69 7.44 7.11 -10.93
N PRO A 70 7.96 5.86 -10.96
CA PRO A 70 7.12 4.68 -10.82
C PRO A 70 6.39 4.68 -9.48
N ILE A 71 5.16 4.18 -9.51
CA ILE A 71 4.33 3.99 -8.32
C ILE A 71 4.07 2.49 -8.18
N PHE A 72 4.54 1.91 -7.08
CA PHE A 72 4.20 0.54 -6.70
C PHE A 72 3.35 0.54 -5.45
N PHE A 73 2.77 -0.61 -5.16
CA PHE A 73 2.09 -0.84 -3.90
C PHE A 73 2.60 -2.12 -3.24
N MET A 74 2.69 -2.08 -1.92
CA MET A 74 3.02 -3.26 -1.14
C MET A 74 1.77 -4.12 -0.96
N ARG A 75 1.87 -5.39 -1.35
CA ARG A 75 0.85 -6.41 -1.06
C ARG A 75 1.20 -7.09 0.26
N VAL A 76 0.16 -7.42 1.01
CA VAL A 76 0.28 -8.25 2.20
C VAL A 76 -0.27 -9.63 1.86
N GLU A 77 0.48 -10.66 2.19
CA GLU A 77 0.06 -12.04 2.10
C GLU A 77 -0.19 -12.56 3.52
N ILE A 78 -1.26 -13.33 3.68
CA ILE A 78 -1.61 -13.95 4.95
C ILE A 78 -1.47 -15.45 4.77
N GLN A 79 -0.64 -16.06 5.62
CA GLN A 79 -0.44 -17.50 5.65
C GLN A 79 -0.89 -18.05 7.00
N ILE A 80 -1.73 -19.09 6.97
CA ILE A 80 -2.11 -19.83 8.18
C ILE A 80 -0.98 -20.81 8.48
N VAL A 81 -0.22 -20.55 9.55
CA VAL A 81 0.94 -21.37 9.94
C VAL A 81 0.56 -22.70 10.59
N SER A 82 -0.66 -22.82 11.11
CA SER A 82 -1.18 -24.02 11.77
C SER A 82 -2.71 -24.05 11.71
N GLY A 83 -3.33 -25.23 11.56
CA GLY A 83 -4.79 -25.38 11.54
C GLY A 83 -5.46 -24.94 10.21
N ALA A 84 -4.68 -24.83 9.13
CA ALA A 84 -5.21 -24.41 7.83
C ALA A 84 -6.29 -25.36 7.30
N ASN A 85 -6.09 -26.68 7.45
CA ASN A 85 -7.07 -27.68 7.01
C ASN A 85 -8.40 -27.55 7.77
N ASP A 86 -8.34 -27.43 9.09
CA ASP A 86 -9.53 -27.28 9.95
C ASP A 86 -10.30 -26.01 9.61
N PHE A 87 -9.59 -24.90 9.37
CA PHE A 87 -10.19 -23.65 8.91
C PHE A 87 -10.92 -23.85 7.58
N GLN A 88 -10.28 -24.49 6.59
CA GLN A 88 -10.88 -24.75 5.28
C GLN A 88 -12.12 -25.65 5.38
N ASP A 89 -12.07 -26.69 6.22
CA ASP A 89 -13.21 -27.58 6.43
C ASP A 89 -14.39 -26.87 7.11
N CYS A 90 -14.12 -25.99 8.08
CA CYS A 90 -15.15 -25.14 8.69
C CYS A 90 -15.78 -24.20 7.66
N VAL A 91 -14.97 -23.49 6.87
CA VAL A 91 -15.45 -22.60 5.81
C VAL A 91 -16.29 -23.37 4.79
N ARG A 92 -15.87 -24.56 4.38
CA ARG A 92 -16.61 -25.41 3.44
C ARG A 92 -18.00 -25.76 3.96
N LYS A 93 -18.10 -26.20 5.21
CA LYS A 93 -19.37 -26.60 5.84
C LYS A 93 -20.36 -25.45 6.00
N ILE A 94 -19.86 -24.23 6.25
CA ILE A 94 -20.71 -23.05 6.50
C ILE A 94 -21.14 -22.40 5.17
N CYS A 95 -20.20 -22.21 4.24
CA CYS A 95 -20.40 -21.34 3.08
C CYS A 95 -20.84 -22.07 1.80
N PHE A 96 -20.65 -23.39 1.69
CA PHE A 96 -20.84 -24.14 0.43
C PHE A 96 -21.73 -25.37 0.59
N LYS A 97 -22.87 -25.24 1.29
CA LYS A 97 -23.93 -26.26 1.24
C LYS A 97 -24.54 -26.38 -0.15
#